data_AF-A0AAN4Z6T1-F1
#
_entry.id   AF-A0AAN4Z6T1-F1
#
_cell.length_a   1.000
_cell.length_b   1.000
_cell.length_c   1.000
_cell.angle_alpha   90.00
_cell.angle_beta   90.00
_cell.angle_gamma   90.00
#
_symmetry.space_group_name_H-M   'P 1'
#
loop_
_entity.id
_entity.type
_entity.pdbx_description
1 polymer ?
#
loop_
_entity_poly.entity_id
_entity_poly.type
_entity_poly.pdbx_seq_one_letter_code
_entity_poly.pdbx_strand_id
1 'polypeptide(L)'
;KRKRTCYLCSLVDDTLRKFYANSREAEQKRWIDRLGLTEEETMGKLADYRQKIDKGADIRWCSKHFDSPVGLPKDPNPSPSLQTCPLRPELQFERLQQRYRNPTVSATPAASDSEMDVDE
;
A
#
# COMPACT_ATOMS: atom_id res chain seq x y z
N LYS A 1 -29.77 -6.73 26.93
CA LYS A 1 -28.93 -6.59 25.72
C LYS A 1 -27.61 -7.33 25.95
N ARG A 2 -27.18 -8.28 25.10
CA ARG A 2 -25.84 -8.86 25.20
C ARG A 2 -24.81 -7.77 24.94
N LYS A 3 -23.87 -7.55 25.87
CA LYS A 3 -22.73 -6.64 25.65
C LYS A 3 -21.85 -7.27 24.59
N ARG A 4 -21.59 -6.54 23.51
CA ARG A 4 -20.69 -7.02 22.44
C ARG A 4 -19.26 -6.84 22.93
N THR A 5 -18.38 -7.76 22.55
CA THR A 5 -16.96 -7.77 22.94
C THR A 5 -16.07 -7.70 21.71
N CYS A 6 -14.86 -7.21 21.92
CA CYS A 6 -13.79 -7.28 20.94
C CYS A 6 -13.38 -8.74 20.74
N TYR A 7 -13.27 -9.17 19.50
CA TYR A 7 -12.86 -10.53 19.14
C TYR A 7 -11.37 -10.79 19.43
N LEU A 8 -10.52 -9.76 19.43
CA LEU A 8 -9.08 -9.91 19.69
C LEU A 8 -8.75 -9.95 21.19
N CYS A 9 -9.31 -9.05 21.99
CA CYS A 9 -8.96 -8.91 23.41
C CYS A 9 -10.10 -9.28 24.38
N SER A 10 -11.26 -9.73 23.87
CA SER A 10 -12.45 -10.08 24.67
C SER A 10 -12.99 -8.95 25.57
N LEU A 11 -12.50 -7.72 25.43
CA LEU A 11 -12.96 -6.57 26.19
C LEU A 11 -14.28 -6.03 25.64
N VAL A 12 -15.15 -5.56 26.52
CA VAL A 12 -16.32 -4.75 26.14
C VAL A 12 -15.82 -3.34 25.82
N ASP A 13 -16.27 -2.80 24.69
CA ASP A 13 -15.95 -1.45 24.25
C ASP A 13 -17.21 -0.81 23.65
N ASP A 14 -17.38 0.49 23.86
CA ASP A 14 -18.54 1.23 23.32
C ASP A 14 -18.41 1.43 21.80
N THR A 15 -17.18 1.37 21.28
CA THR A 15 -16.81 1.65 19.89
C THR A 15 -16.22 0.43 19.19
N LEU A 16 -17.04 -0.62 19.06
CA LEU A 16 -16.68 -1.84 18.34
C LEU A 16 -16.92 -1.71 16.84
N ARG A 17 -15.86 -1.79 16.04
CA ARG A 17 -15.94 -1.83 14.57
C ARG A 17 -16.16 -3.25 14.07
N LYS A 18 -17.11 -3.40 13.15
CA LYS A 18 -17.40 -4.68 12.50
C LYS A 18 -16.32 -5.02 11.48
N PHE A 19 -15.86 -6.25 11.51
CA PHE A 19 -14.97 -6.79 10.49
C PHE A 19 -15.70 -6.86 9.14
N TYR A 20 -14.98 -6.67 8.03
CA TYR A 20 -15.57 -6.66 6.70
C TYR A 20 -16.21 -8.00 6.33
N ALA A 21 -17.28 -7.95 5.54
CA ALA A 21 -17.93 -9.14 4.99
C ALA A 21 -17.02 -9.84 3.97
N ASN A 22 -17.31 -11.12 3.67
CA ASN A 22 -16.50 -11.95 2.78
C ASN A 22 -16.44 -11.43 1.33
N SER A 23 -17.34 -10.53 0.95
CA SER A 23 -17.31 -9.81 -0.33
C SER A 23 -16.17 -8.77 -0.45
N ARG A 24 -15.51 -8.41 0.66
CA ARG A 24 -14.45 -7.37 0.71
C ARG A 24 -13.10 -7.97 1.13
N GLU A 25 -12.61 -8.89 0.31
CA GLU A 25 -11.40 -9.67 0.57
C GLU A 25 -10.16 -8.81 0.81
N ALA A 26 -9.93 -7.83 -0.06
CA ALA A 26 -8.74 -6.98 0.01
C ALA A 26 -8.67 -6.23 1.33
N GLU A 27 -9.79 -5.72 1.82
CA GLU A 27 -9.85 -5.02 3.10
C GLU A 27 -9.78 -5.97 4.30
N GLN A 28 -10.34 -7.18 4.21
CA GLN A 28 -10.15 -8.21 5.23
C GLN A 28 -8.67 -8.57 5.38
N LYS A 29 -7.98 -8.82 4.27
CA LYS A 29 -6.54 -9.11 4.27
C LYS A 29 -5.76 -7.96 4.91
N ARG A 30 -5.99 -6.71 4.47
CA ARG A 30 -5.34 -5.52 5.05
C ARG A 30 -5.57 -5.37 6.55
N TRP A 31 -6.69 -5.84 7.10
CA TRP A 31 -6.92 -5.82 8.55
C TRP A 31 -6.13 -6.90 9.27
N ILE A 32 -6.09 -8.12 8.71
CA ILE A 32 -5.33 -9.24 9.31
C ILE A 32 -3.83 -9.00 9.19
N ASP A 33 -3.36 -8.43 8.08
CA ASP A 33 -1.95 -8.06 7.86
C ASP A 33 -1.43 -7.16 9.01
N ARG A 34 -2.29 -6.29 9.57
CA ARG A 34 -1.95 -5.42 10.71
C ARG A 34 -1.80 -6.15 12.04
N LEU A 35 -2.02 -7.46 12.10
CA LEU A 35 -1.72 -8.24 13.30
C LEU A 35 -0.21 -8.57 13.42
N GLY A 36 0.58 -8.27 12.39
CA GLY A 36 2.03 -8.54 12.40
C GLY A 36 2.37 -10.03 12.39
N LEU A 37 1.49 -10.85 11.81
CA LEU A 37 1.66 -12.29 11.65
C LEU A 37 2.49 -12.59 10.40
N THR A 38 3.03 -13.81 10.28
CA THR A 38 3.64 -14.23 9.00
C THR A 38 2.58 -14.35 7.90
N GLU A 39 3.01 -14.49 6.64
CA GLU A 39 2.08 -14.62 5.52
C GLU A 39 1.21 -15.89 5.65
N GLU A 40 1.79 -17.01 6.07
CA GLU A 40 1.08 -18.27 6.29
C GLU A 40 0.04 -18.15 7.41
N GLU A 41 0.43 -17.54 8.53
CA GLU A 41 -0.47 -17.29 9.66
C GLU A 41 -1.59 -16.31 9.29
N THR A 42 -1.28 -15.30 8.49
CA THR A 42 -2.23 -14.32 7.96
C THR A 42 -3.27 -15.00 7.08
N MET A 43 -2.84 -15.85 6.15
CA MET A 43 -3.74 -16.61 5.27
C MET A 43 -4.63 -17.56 6.08
N GLY A 44 -4.07 -18.29 7.04
CA GLY A 44 -4.82 -19.18 7.92
C GLY A 44 -5.88 -18.43 8.74
N LYS A 45 -5.49 -17.31 9.34
CA LYS A 45 -6.40 -16.49 10.15
C LYS A 45 -7.49 -15.81 9.32
N LEU A 46 -7.17 -15.40 8.09
CA LEU A 46 -8.15 -14.87 7.15
C LEU A 46 -9.19 -15.93 6.78
N ALA A 47 -8.76 -17.16 6.49
CA ALA A 47 -9.65 -18.28 6.20
C ALA A 47 -10.56 -18.61 7.38
N ASP A 48 -10.02 -18.63 8.61
CA ASP A 48 -10.79 -18.84 9.84
C ASP A 48 -11.87 -17.77 10.04
N TYR A 49 -11.52 -16.50 9.81
CA TYR A 49 -12.44 -15.38 9.97
C TYR A 49 -13.56 -15.46 8.94
N ARG A 50 -13.22 -15.78 7.69
CA ARG A 50 -14.20 -15.95 6.61
C ARG A 50 -15.18 -17.07 6.92
N GLN A 51 -14.67 -18.24 7.33
CA GLN A 51 -15.51 -19.36 7.71
C GLN A 51 -16.44 -19.01 8.88
N LYS A 52 -15.95 -18.26 9.87
CA LYS A 52 -16.77 -17.79 10.99
C LYS A 52 -17.87 -16.83 10.52
N ILE A 53 -17.56 -15.93 9.60
CA ILE A 53 -18.53 -14.97 9.03
C ILE A 53 -19.60 -15.71 8.20
N ASP A 54 -19.22 -16.72 7.42
CA ASP A 54 -20.19 -17.55 6.66
C ASP A 54 -21.14 -18.29 7.60
N LYS A 55 -20.64 -18.72 8.77
CA LYS A 55 -21.45 -19.29 9.86
C LYS A 55 -22.29 -18.25 10.63
N GLY A 56 -22.24 -16.98 10.24
CA GLY A 56 -23.02 -15.90 10.85
C GLY A 56 -22.36 -15.24 12.07
N ALA A 57 -21.06 -15.42 12.29
CA ALA A 57 -20.36 -14.77 13.41
C ALA A 57 -20.24 -13.24 13.21
N ASP A 58 -20.54 -12.47 14.26
CA ASP A 58 -20.35 -11.01 14.28
C ASP A 58 -18.96 -10.67 14.85
N ILE A 59 -17.94 -10.71 13.99
CA ILE A 59 -16.56 -10.38 14.37
C ILE A 59 -16.41 -8.86 14.49
N ARG A 60 -15.94 -8.38 15.65
CA ARG A 60 -15.74 -6.95 15.92
C ARG A 60 -14.45 -6.65 16.66
N TRP A 61 -13.80 -5.54 16.36
CA TRP A 61 -12.57 -5.10 17.02
C TRP A 61 -12.81 -3.77 17.76
N CYS A 62 -12.24 -3.61 18.96
CA CYS A 62 -12.39 -2.38 19.76
C CYS A 62 -11.47 -1.26 19.27
N SER A 63 -11.79 -0.03 19.68
CA SER A 63 -11.04 1.19 19.37
C SER A 63 -9.55 1.12 19.73
N LYS A 64 -9.15 0.36 20.74
CA LYS A 64 -7.74 0.18 21.13
C LYS A 64 -6.85 -0.33 19.98
N HIS A 65 -7.44 -1.04 19.02
CA HIS A 65 -6.74 -1.56 17.84
C HIS A 65 -6.66 -0.55 16.69
N PHE A 66 -7.07 0.70 16.88
CA PHE A 66 -7.09 1.72 15.85
C PHE A 66 -6.52 3.04 16.38
N ASP A 67 -5.75 3.76 15.55
CA ASP A 67 -5.29 5.12 15.86
C ASP A 67 -6.37 6.18 15.69
N SER A 68 -7.29 5.95 14.75
CA SER A 68 -8.30 6.91 14.34
C SER A 68 -9.66 6.21 14.20
N PRO A 69 -10.79 6.91 14.45
CA PRO A 69 -12.14 6.40 14.19
C PRO A 69 -12.35 5.96 12.74
N VAL A 70 -11.56 6.49 11.79
CA VAL A 70 -11.59 6.14 10.37
C VAL A 70 -10.21 5.63 9.96
N GLY A 71 -10.14 4.42 9.41
CA GLY A 71 -8.90 3.85 8.89
C GLY A 71 -8.69 2.37 9.20
N LEU A 72 -7.47 1.91 8.86
CA LEU A 72 -7.00 0.56 9.13
C LEU A 72 -6.63 0.38 10.62
N PRO A 73 -6.58 -0.88 11.10
CA PRO A 73 -6.03 -1.17 12.42
C PRO A 73 -4.58 -0.69 12.56
N LYS A 74 -4.18 -0.41 13.80
CA LYS A 74 -2.81 -0.08 14.21
C LYS A 74 -1.84 -1.12 13.68
N ASP A 75 -0.74 -0.67 13.10
CA ASP A 75 0.37 -1.55 12.78
C ASP A 75 1.27 -1.71 14.01
N PRO A 76 1.48 -2.94 14.52
CA PRO A 76 2.42 -3.20 15.60
C PRO A 76 3.87 -2.97 15.18
N ASN A 77 4.16 -2.99 13.88
CA ASN A 77 5.48 -2.67 13.33
C ASN A 77 5.37 -1.44 12.44
N PRO A 78 5.29 -0.22 13.03
CA PRO A 78 5.33 0.99 12.22
C PRO A 78 6.65 0.97 11.46
N SER A 79 6.56 0.79 10.15
CA SER A 79 7.69 0.94 9.26
C SER A 79 8.30 2.30 9.59
N PRO A 80 9.62 2.42 9.82
CA PRO A 80 10.22 3.71 10.12
C PRO A 80 9.82 4.62 8.97
N SER A 81 8.97 5.60 9.27
CA SER A 81 8.49 6.60 8.33
C SER A 81 9.70 7.02 7.52
N LEU A 82 9.71 6.74 6.21
CA LEU A 82 10.71 7.29 5.31
C LEU A 82 10.57 8.79 5.44
N GLN A 83 11.39 9.39 6.30
CA GLN A 83 11.45 10.82 6.50
C GLN A 83 11.79 11.37 5.12
N THR A 84 10.79 11.93 4.44
CA THR A 84 11.04 12.76 3.28
C THR A 84 11.71 14.01 3.82
N CYS A 85 13.03 13.93 4.03
CA CYS A 85 13.84 15.11 4.22
C CYS A 85 13.58 15.99 2.99
N PRO A 86 13.08 17.22 3.15
CA PRO A 86 12.93 18.10 2.00
C PRO A 86 14.30 18.22 1.33
N LEU A 87 14.38 17.85 0.06
CA LEU A 87 15.59 18.06 -0.73
C LEU A 87 15.91 19.55 -0.69
N ARG A 88 17.15 19.91 -0.36
CA ARG A 88 17.62 21.30 -0.33
C ARG A 88 17.28 21.94 -1.70
N PRO A 89 16.44 22.99 -1.76
CA PRO A 89 15.94 23.55 -3.03
C PRO A 89 17.06 23.96 -3.99
N GLU A 90 18.21 24.37 -3.44
CA GLU A 90 19.38 24.85 -4.18
C GLU A 90 19.97 23.80 -5.13
N LEU A 91 19.89 22.50 -4.80
CA LEU A 91 20.46 21.43 -5.61
C LEU A 91 19.57 21.01 -6.80
N GLN A 92 18.29 21.39 -6.79
CA GLN A 92 17.38 21.01 -7.87
C GLN A 92 17.57 21.90 -9.10
N PHE A 93 17.74 23.21 -8.89
CA PHE A 93 17.87 24.16 -10.00
C PHE A 93 19.18 23.98 -10.75
N GLU A 94 20.30 23.78 -10.06
CA GLU A 94 21.61 23.60 -10.69
C GLU A 94 21.68 22.30 -11.53
N ARG A 95 21.15 21.19 -11.00
CA ARG A 95 21.05 19.93 -11.75
C ARG A 95 20.11 20.01 -12.94
N LEU A 96 19.02 20.76 -12.83
CA LEU A 96 18.10 20.98 -13.94
C LEU A 96 18.77 21.81 -15.03
N GLN A 97 19.45 22.90 -14.66
CA GLN A 97 20.21 23.72 -15.61
C GLN A 97 21.30 22.93 -16.34
N GLN A 98 22.04 22.05 -15.65
CA GLN A 98 23.08 21.23 -16.27
C GLN A 98 22.54 20.32 -17.39
N ARG A 99 21.29 19.82 -17.28
CA ARG A 99 20.67 19.03 -18.36
C ARG A 99 20.38 19.85 -19.60
N TYR A 100 19.94 21.09 -19.43
CA TYR A 100 19.62 21.99 -20.54
C TYR A 100 20.85 22.70 -21.12
N ARG A 101 21.98 22.71 -20.40
CA ARG A 101 23.21 23.37 -20.83
C ARG A 101 24.12 22.55 -21.74
N ASN A 102 23.79 21.29 -22.01
CA ASN A 102 24.65 20.42 -22.81
C ASN A 102 24.05 20.15 -24.20
N PRO A 103 24.16 21.07 -25.19
CA PRO A 103 24.02 20.71 -26.58
C PRO A 103 25.35 20.10 -27.05
N THR A 104 25.58 18.83 -26.72
CA THR A 104 26.59 18.04 -27.46
C THR A 104 25.86 17.13 -28.43
N VAL A 105 25.46 17.70 -29.56
CA VAL A 105 25.28 16.93 -30.80
C VAL A 105 26.51 17.23 -31.65
N SER A 106 27.53 16.40 -31.47
CA SER A 106 28.66 16.30 -32.40
C SER A 106 28.44 15.09 -33.31
N ALA A 107 28.63 15.36 -34.61
CA ALA A 107 28.87 14.47 -35.75
C ALA A 107 27.67 13.71 -36.36
N THR A 108 27.36 14.00 -37.63
CA THR A 108 28.00 13.35 -38.80
C THR A 108 27.75 14.19 -40.08
N PRO A 109 28.74 14.45 -40.95
CA PRO A 109 28.48 14.99 -42.29
C PRO A 109 27.93 13.90 -43.21
N ALA A 110 26.80 14.14 -43.87
CA ALA A 110 26.25 13.23 -44.87
C ALA A 110 27.11 13.28 -46.14
N ALA A 111 27.89 12.21 -46.37
CA ALA A 111 28.60 12.00 -47.63
C ALA A 111 27.76 11.15 -48.57
N SER A 112 27.48 11.73 -49.74
CA SER A 112 27.39 11.14 -51.09
C SER A 112 26.52 9.90 -51.35
N ASP A 113 25.42 10.17 -52.06
CA ASP A 113 25.09 9.66 -53.41
C ASP A 113 25.38 8.20 -53.76
N SER A 114 24.31 7.43 -53.99
CA SER A 114 24.33 6.20 -54.78
C SER A 114 22.95 6.03 -55.42
N GLU A 115 22.83 6.56 -56.63
CA GLU A 115 21.73 6.35 -57.58
C GLU A 115 21.64 4.86 -57.90
N MET A 116 20.49 4.22 -57.64
CA MET A 116 20.19 2.88 -58.13
C MET A 116 19.18 2.99 -59.27
N ASP A 117 19.66 2.69 -60.48
CA ASP A 117 18.91 2.43 -61.70
C ASP A 117 17.81 1.38 -61.46
N VAL A 118 16.57 1.71 -61.80
CA VAL A 118 15.48 0.74 -62.00
C VAL A 118 14.87 1.03 -63.37
N ASP A 119 15.16 0.12 -64.29
CA ASP A 119 14.60 -0.03 -65.63
C ASP A 119 13.21 -0.69 -65.49
N GLU A 120 12.15 -0.08 -66.06
CA GLU A 120 11.11 -0.73 -66.90
C GLU A 120 10.10 0.31 -67.45
#